data_AF-A0A0F9IQJ4-F1
#
_entry.id   AF-A0A0F9IQJ4-F1
#
_cell.length_a   1.000
_cell.length_b   1.000
_cell.length_c   1.000
_cell.angle_alpha   90.00
_cell.angle_beta   90.00
_cell.angle_gamma   90.00
#
_symmetry.space_group_name_H-M   'P 1'
#
loop_
_entity.id
_entity.type
_entity.pdbx_description
1 polymer ?
#
loop_
_entity_poly.entity_id
_entity_poly.type
_entity_poly.pdbx_seq_one_letter_code
_entity_poly.pdbx_strand_id
1 'polypeptide(L)'
;MLFKQKLGQTNVTSLVERVSRFTVLLKNPNKRTKPVMGKIMKAVRDLPHLARKPITFDRGTEFVNWPHLQAEIGTQTWFCDPSSPWQKGSVENTNRRV
;
A
#
# COMPACT_ATOMS: atom_id res chain seq x y z
N MET A 1 22.38 9.77 -1.85
CA MET A 1 20.95 9.57 -1.49
C MET A 1 20.85 9.49 0.03
N LEU A 2 20.53 10.60 0.69
CA LEU A 2 20.86 10.86 2.12
C LEU A 2 19.61 10.97 3.01
N PHE A 3 18.78 9.93 3.04
CA PHE A 3 17.81 9.77 4.13
C PHE A 3 18.17 8.50 4.91
N LYS A 4 18.95 8.69 5.97
CA LYS A 4 19.31 7.63 6.92
C LYS A 4 18.03 7.22 7.66
N GLN A 5 17.61 5.95 7.54
CA GLN A 5 16.48 5.43 8.31
C GLN A 5 16.83 5.46 9.81
N LYS A 6 16.34 6.49 10.51
CA LYS A 6 16.66 6.74 11.92
C LYS A 6 16.05 5.68 12.87
N LEU A 7 15.07 4.92 12.41
CA LEU A 7 14.25 3.99 13.22
C LEU A 7 14.39 2.52 12.81
N GLY A 8 15.46 2.16 12.08
CA GLY A 8 15.67 0.79 11.58
C GLY A 8 14.87 0.48 10.32
N GLN A 9 14.83 -0.81 9.94
CA GLN A 9 14.24 -1.25 8.66
C GLN A 9 12.71 -1.39 8.70
N THR A 10 12.12 -1.39 9.90
CA THR A 10 10.69 -1.57 10.09
C THR A 10 9.89 -0.43 9.46
N ASN A 11 8.76 -0.76 8.87
CA ASN A 11 7.85 0.21 8.26
C ASN A 11 6.40 -0.21 8.45
N VAL A 12 5.48 0.70 8.15
CA VAL A 12 4.04 0.44 8.13
C VAL A 12 3.55 0.69 6.71
N THR A 13 2.82 -0.29 6.15
CA THR A 13 2.03 -0.07 4.94
C THR A 13 0.66 0.45 5.35
N SER A 14 0.27 1.58 4.78
CA SER A 14 -1.06 2.17 4.96
C SER A 14 -1.85 2.04 3.68
N LEU A 15 -3.04 1.43 3.75
CA LEU A 15 -4.02 1.41 2.66
C LEU A 15 -5.23 2.22 3.11
N VAL A 16 -5.69 3.13 2.26
CA VAL A 16 -6.82 4.02 2.58
C VAL A 16 -7.82 3.99 1.43
N GLU A 17 -9.05 3.61 1.74
CA GLU A 17 -10.16 3.71 0.79
C GLU A 17 -10.56 5.19 0.63
N ARG A 18 -10.66 5.67 -0.61
CA ARG A 18 -10.74 7.10 -0.93
C ARG A 18 -12.09 7.74 -0.63
N VAL A 19 -13.17 6.98 -0.45
CA VAL A 19 -14.51 7.52 -0.18
C VAL A 19 -14.83 7.45 1.31
N SER A 20 -14.87 6.23 1.86
CA SER A 20 -15.19 5.91 3.24
C SER A 20 -14.08 6.23 4.24
N ARG A 21 -12.83 6.43 3.76
CA ARG A 21 -11.62 6.57 4.59
C ARG A 21 -11.30 5.34 5.44
N PHE A 22 -11.90 4.19 5.14
CA PHE A 22 -11.52 2.93 5.77
C PHE A 22 -10.02 2.69 5.59
N THR A 23 -9.32 2.46 6.69
CA THR A 23 -7.86 2.44 6.74
C THR A 23 -7.36 1.11 7.27
N VAL A 24 -6.41 0.51 6.55
CA VAL A 24 -5.70 -0.71 6.97
C VAL A 24 -4.24 -0.35 7.19
N LEU A 25 -3.72 -0.67 8.37
CA LEU A 25 -2.32 -0.47 8.74
C LEU A 25 -1.64 -1.83 8.94
N LEU A 26 -0.54 -2.07 8.23
CA LEU A 26 0.19 -3.33 8.27
C LEU A 26 1.63 -3.07 8.69
N LYS A 27 2.02 -3.54 9.89
CA LYS A 27 3.40 -3.47 10.36
C LYS A 27 4.28 -4.46 9.60
N ASN A 28 5.40 -4.00 9.07
CA ASN A 28 6.37 -4.81 8.34
C ASN A 28 7.76 -4.74 8.99
N PRO A 29 8.47 -5.88 9.07
CA PRO A 29 9.83 -5.90 9.60
C PRO A 29 10.84 -5.20 8.69
N ASN A 30 10.59 -5.18 7.37
CA ASN A 30 11.40 -4.52 6.34
C ASN A 30 10.57 -4.25 5.08
N LYS A 31 11.19 -3.59 4.09
CA LYS A 31 10.55 -3.22 2.80
C LYS A 31 10.65 -4.32 1.73
N ARG A 32 10.91 -5.57 2.11
CA ARG A 32 11.01 -6.65 1.11
C ARG A 32 9.65 -6.86 0.45
N THR A 33 9.64 -6.91 -0.88
CA THR A 33 8.43 -6.98 -1.71
C THR A 33 7.53 -8.16 -1.35
N LYS A 34 8.07 -9.39 -1.34
CA LYS A 34 7.28 -10.60 -1.06
C LYS A 34 6.47 -10.54 0.26
N PRO A 35 7.07 -10.25 1.43
CA PRO A 35 6.32 -10.19 2.68
C PRO A 35 5.34 -9.02 2.74
N VAL A 36 5.68 -7.85 2.18
CA VAL A 36 4.77 -6.70 2.13
C VAL A 36 3.53 -7.03 1.29
N MET A 37 3.74 -7.53 0.07
CA MET A 37 2.67 -7.90 -0.85
C MET A 37 1.80 -9.03 -0.29
N GLY A 38 2.40 -10.06 0.32
CA GLY A 38 1.65 -11.14 0.98
C GLY A 38 0.72 -10.65 2.08
N LYS A 39 1.15 -9.65 2.88
CA LYS A 39 0.31 -9.05 3.91
C LYS A 39 -0.82 -8.20 3.33
N ILE A 40 -0.54 -7.40 2.31
CA ILE A 40 -1.58 -6.65 1.57
C ILE A 40 -2.61 -7.61 1.01
N MET A 41 -2.15 -8.70 0.37
CA MET A 41 -3.03 -9.70 -0.20
C MET A 41 -3.96 -10.34 0.84
N LYS A 42 -3.40 -10.78 1.97
CA LYS A 42 -4.19 -11.34 3.07
C LYS A 42 -5.24 -10.33 3.57
N ALA A 43 -4.83 -9.09 3.83
CA ALA A 43 -5.72 -8.07 4.37
C ALA A 43 -6.88 -7.74 3.42
N VAL A 44 -6.64 -7.69 2.10
CA VAL A 44 -7.68 -7.40 1.11
C VAL A 44 -8.58 -8.62 0.87
N ARG A 45 -8.02 -9.84 0.92
CA ARG A 45 -8.79 -11.09 0.78
C ARG A 45 -9.86 -11.23 1.87
N ASP A 46 -9.55 -10.79 3.08
CA ASP A 46 -10.48 -10.86 4.22
C ASP A 46 -11.64 -9.85 4.12
N LEU A 47 -11.59 -8.89 3.19
CA LEU A 47 -12.67 -7.95 2.94
C LEU A 47 -13.80 -8.58 2.11
N PRO A 48 -15.06 -8.14 2.32
CA PRO A 48 -16.17 -8.47 1.44
C PRO A 48 -15.85 -8.12 -0.02
N HIS A 49 -16.32 -8.92 -0.98
CA HIS A 49 -16.01 -8.74 -2.40
C HIS A 49 -16.25 -7.30 -2.89
N LEU A 50 -17.35 -6.67 -2.46
CA LEU A 50 -17.69 -5.29 -2.82
C LEU A 50 -16.68 -4.25 -2.34
N ALA A 51 -15.92 -4.55 -1.29
CA ALA A 51 -14.89 -3.68 -0.70
C ALA A 51 -13.49 -3.91 -1.30
N ARG A 52 -13.29 -4.94 -2.14
CA ARG A 52 -12.02 -5.23 -2.84
C ARG A 52 -11.83 -4.32 -4.05
N LYS A 53 -11.68 -3.02 -3.79
CA LYS A 53 -11.53 -1.98 -4.82
C LYS A 53 -10.12 -1.96 -5.41
N PRO A 54 -9.94 -1.44 -6.64
CA PRO A 54 -8.62 -1.23 -7.24
C PRO A 54 -7.69 -0.46 -6.30
N ILE A 55 -6.42 -0.86 -6.26
CA ILE A 55 -5.41 -0.24 -5.39
C ILE A 55 -4.47 0.59 -6.25
N THR A 56 -4.15 1.81 -5.79
CA THR A 56 -3.12 2.65 -6.41
C THR A 56 -1.90 2.68 -5.51
N PHE A 57 -0.75 2.27 -6.03
CA PHE A 57 0.54 2.36 -5.34
C PHE A 57 1.36 3.54 -5.83
N ASP A 58 2.33 3.95 -5.01
CA ASP A 58 3.45 4.73 -5.52
C ASP A 58 4.43 3.81 -6.29
N ARG A 59 5.49 4.40 -6.85
CA ARG A 59 6.51 3.64 -7.59
C ARG A 59 7.56 2.97 -6.69
N GLY A 60 7.21 2.68 -5.43
CA GLY A 60 8.07 2.00 -4.48
C GLY A 60 8.43 0.59 -4.92
N THR A 61 9.69 0.20 -4.70
CA THR A 61 10.21 -1.14 -5.02
C THR A 61 9.52 -2.27 -4.25
N GLU A 62 8.90 -1.95 -3.12
CA GLU A 62 8.10 -2.86 -2.31
C GLU A 62 6.84 -3.38 -3.03
N PHE A 63 6.40 -2.71 -4.11
CA PHE A 63 5.17 -3.04 -4.85
C PHE A 63 5.41 -3.67 -6.23
N VAL A 64 6.65 -4.01 -6.58
CA VAL A 64 6.99 -4.56 -7.92
C VAL A 64 6.31 -5.90 -8.21
N ASN A 65 5.93 -6.66 -7.17
CA ASN A 65 5.26 -7.95 -7.32
C ASN A 65 3.72 -7.83 -7.35
N TRP A 66 3.21 -6.68 -7.80
CA TRP A 66 1.77 -6.42 -7.96
C TRP A 66 1.02 -7.38 -8.90
N PRO A 67 1.62 -8.03 -9.93
CA PRO A 67 0.83 -8.92 -10.79
C PRO A 67 0.15 -10.07 -10.02
N HIS A 68 0.71 -10.48 -8.87
CA HIS A 68 0.08 -11.48 -8.01
C HIS A 68 -1.17 -10.98 -7.28
N LEU A 69 -1.29 -9.67 -6.98
CA LEU A 69 -2.53 -9.12 -6.40
C LEU A 69 -3.71 -9.33 -7.34
N GLN A 70 -3.50 -9.05 -8.61
CA GLN A 70 -4.54 -9.20 -9.62
C GLN A 70 -4.91 -10.67 -9.81
N ALA A 71 -3.91 -11.56 -9.89
CA ALA A 71 -4.13 -12.99 -10.05
C ALA A 71 -4.85 -13.64 -8.85
N GLU A 72 -4.49 -13.27 -7.61
CA GLU A 72 -5.01 -13.92 -6.41
C GLU A 72 -6.29 -13.30 -5.85
N ILE A 73 -6.56 -12.03 -6.12
CA ILE A 73 -7.64 -11.27 -5.47
C ILE A 73 -8.63 -10.66 -6.49
N GLY A 74 -8.27 -10.64 -7.77
CA GLY A 74 -9.07 -10.00 -8.81
C GLY A 74 -9.08 -8.48 -8.73
N THR A 75 -8.15 -7.89 -7.97
CA THR A 75 -8.07 -6.44 -7.78
C THR A 75 -7.09 -5.82 -8.79
N GLN A 76 -7.58 -4.86 -9.56
CA GLN A 76 -6.73 -4.07 -10.46
C GLN A 76 -5.73 -3.22 -9.67
N THR A 77 -4.53 -3.07 -10.21
CA THR A 77 -3.48 -2.23 -9.63
C THR A 77 -3.13 -1.08 -10.56
N TRP A 78 -2.98 0.11 -9.98
CA TRP A 78 -2.56 1.33 -10.66
C TRP A 78 -1.30 1.91 -9.98
N PHE A 79 -0.56 2.74 -10.70
CA PHE A 79 0.60 3.46 -10.16
C PHE A 79 0.41 4.96 -10.30
N CYS A 80 0.89 5.72 -9.31
CA CYS A 80 0.96 7.17 -9.41
C CYS A 80 1.89 7.61 -10.56
N ASP A 81 1.52 8.72 -11.17
CA ASP A 81 2.33 9.39 -12.18
C ASP A 81 3.62 9.97 -11.58
N PRO A 82 4.73 10.00 -12.34
CA PRO A 82 5.94 10.66 -11.90
C PRO A 82 5.69 12.13 -11.53
N SER A 83 6.28 12.58 -10.42
CA SER A 83 6.17 13.98 -9.95
C SER A 83 4.74 14.44 -9.64
N SER A 84 3.82 13.53 -9.32
CA SER A 84 2.42 13.84 -8.97
C SER A 84 2.08 13.52 -7.50
N PRO A 85 2.63 14.26 -6.51
CA PRO A 85 2.40 13.99 -5.09
C PRO A 85 0.92 14.10 -4.67
N TRP A 86 0.12 14.92 -5.35
CA TRP A 86 -1.32 15.10 -5.06
C TRP A 86 -2.14 13.82 -5.18
N GLN A 87 -1.71 12.85 -5.99
CA GLN A 87 -2.38 11.54 -6.13
C GLN A 87 -2.31 10.69 -4.86
N LYS A 88 -1.44 11.08 -3.90
CA LYS A 88 -1.25 10.45 -2.59
C LYS A 88 -1.84 11.25 -1.43
N GLY A 89 -2.54 12.35 -1.69
CA GLY A 89 -2.98 13.28 -0.64
C GLY A 89 -3.77 12.61 0.50
N SER A 90 -4.68 11.68 0.17
CA SER A 90 -5.47 10.99 1.21
C SER A 90 -4.60 10.12 2.13
N VAL A 91 -3.66 9.34 1.59
CA VAL A 91 -2.84 8.44 2.41
C VAL A 91 -1.79 9.20 3.20
N GLU A 92 -1.20 10.27 2.63
CA GLU A 92 -0.24 11.11 3.34
C GLU A 92 -0.88 11.88 4.49
N ASN A 93 -2.10 12.37 4.29
CA ASN A 93 -2.87 13.00 5.35
C ASN A 93 -3.24 12.00 6.47
N THR A 94 -3.65 10.77 6.13
CA THR A 94 -3.90 9.72 7.13
C THR A 94 -2.63 9.38 7.90
N ASN A 95 -1.48 9.22 7.23
CA ASN A 95 -0.19 8.91 7.86
C ASN A 95 0.29 9.97 8.86
N ARG A 96 -0.21 11.20 8.81
CA ARG A 96 0.09 12.25 9.81
C ARG A 96 -0.80 12.19 11.05
N ARG A 97 -1.85 11.36 11.02
CA ARG A 97 -2.85 11.23 12.10
C ARG A 97 -2.72 9.94 12.90
N VAL A 98 -2.07 8.93 12.32
CA VAL A 98 -1.75 7.64 12.95
C VAL A 98 -0.31 7.63 13.41
#